data_AF-X0T2T7-F1
#
_entry.id   AF-X0T2T7-F1
#
_cell.length_a   1.000
_cell.length_b   1.000
_cell.length_c   1.000
_cell.angle_alpha   90.00
_cell.angle_beta   90.00
_cell.angle_gamma   90.00
#
_symmetry.space_group_name_H-M   'P 1'
#
loop_
_entity.id
_entity.type
_entity.pdbx_description
1 polymer ?
#
loop_
_entity_poly.entity_id
_entity_poly.type
_entity_poly.pdbx_seq_one_letter_code
_entity_poly.pdbx_strand_id
1 'polypeptide(L)' 'MTHVDIKVSVEGVRTLYQAVNDALEYWPGSPARPAEEQENYRQMKLFLFSIVCEANYDL' A
#
# COMPACT_ATOMS: atom_id res chain seq x y z
N MET A 1 4.47 20.02 -7.56
CA MET A 1 4.13 18.60 -7.28
C MET A 1 3.53 18.04 -8.55
N THR A 2 4.15 17.01 -9.14
CA THR A 2 3.67 16.42 -10.38
C THR A 2 2.56 15.43 -10.03
N HIS A 3 1.36 15.62 -10.56
CA HIS A 3 0.26 14.67 -10.40
C HIS A 3 0.37 13.58 -11.46
N VAL A 4 0.19 12.32 -11.04
CA VAL A 4 0.17 11.15 -11.91
C VAL A 4 -1.10 10.39 -11.62
N ASP A 5 -1.90 10.14 -12.67
CA ASP A 5 -3.09 9.32 -12.58
C ASP A 5 -2.75 7.87 -12.93
N ILE A 6 -3.21 6.93 -12.10
CA ILE A 6 -3.02 5.50 -12.30
C ILE A 6 -4.39 4.83 -12.35
N LYS A 7 -4.65 4.02 -13.38
CA LYS A 7 -5.82 3.15 -13.47
C LYS A 7 -5.42 1.74 -13.08
N VAL A 8 -6.11 1.16 -12.11
CA VAL A 8 -5.85 -0.18 -11.56
C VAL A 8 -7.19 -0.90 -11.34
N SER A 9 -7.22 -2.22 -11.54
CA SER A 9 -8.40 -3.05 -11.20
C SER A 9 -8.48 -3.30 -9.70
N VAL A 10 -9.66 -3.67 -9.20
CA VAL A 10 -9.85 -4.03 -7.78
C VAL A 10 -8.92 -5.17 -7.36
N GLU A 11 -8.72 -6.18 -8.21
CA GLU A 11 -7.76 -7.25 -7.93
C GLU A 11 -6.33 -6.71 -7.82
N GLY A 12 -5.96 -5.77 -8.70
CA GLY A 12 -4.65 -5.11 -8.64
C GLY A 12 -4.44 -4.34 -7.35
N VAL A 13 -5.48 -3.65 -6.84
CA VAL A 13 -5.43 -2.99 -5.52
C VAL A 13 -5.20 -4.02 -4.41
N ARG A 14 -5.92 -5.15 -4.43
CA ARG A 14 -5.75 -6.22 -3.43
C ARG A 14 -4.34 -6.81 -3.46
N THR A 15 -3.78 -7.06 -4.65
CA THR A 15 -2.39 -7.51 -4.80
C THR A 15 -1.39 -6.48 -4.26
N LEU A 16 -1.59 -5.21 -4.58
CA LEU A 16 -0.71 -4.14 -4.09
C LEU A 16 -0.80 -3.98 -2.57
N TYR A 17 -2.01 -4.07 -2.00
CA TYR A 17 -2.22 -4.07 -0.56
C TYR A 17 -1.44 -5.20 0.12
N GLN A 18 -1.50 -6.42 -0.43
CA GLN A 18 -0.73 -7.55 0.09
C GLN A 18 0.77 -7.27 0.03
N ALA A 19 1.30 -6.82 -1.12
CA ALA A 19 2.72 -6.53 -1.28
C ALA A 19 3.23 -5.46 -0.29
N VAL A 20 2.41 -4.43 -0.01
CA VAL A 20 2.72 -3.40 0.99
C VAL A 20 2.75 -3.97 2.41
N ASN A 21 1.84 -4.89 2.74
CA ASN A 21 1.87 -5.60 4.02
C ASN A 21 3.13 -6.46 4.15
N ASP A 22 3.47 -7.24 3.12
CA ASP A 22 4.67 -8.08 3.11
C ASP A 22 5.93 -7.24 3.28
N ALA A 23 6.01 -6.09 2.60
CA ALA A 23 7.12 -5.17 2.74
C ALA A 23 7.21 -4.58 4.16
N LEU A 24 6.09 -4.28 4.82
CA LEU A 24 6.05 -3.80 6.21
C LEU A 24 6.49 -4.88 7.21
N GLU A 25 6.17 -6.14 6.94
CA GLU A 25 6.44 -7.26 7.85
C GLU A 25 7.87 -7.80 7.71
N TYR A 26 8.37 -7.92 6.48
CA TYR A 26 9.59 -8.69 6.17
C TYR A 26 10.76 -7.83 5.67
N TRP A 27 10.87 -6.57 6.11
CA TRP A 27 11.91 -5.65 5.62
C TRP A 27 13.32 -6.31 5.61
N PRO A 28 13.93 -6.48 4.43
CA PRO A 28 15.17 -7.25 4.30
C PRO A 28 16.45 -6.45 4.65
N GLY A 29 16.34 -5.15 4.89
CA GLY A 29 17.48 -4.25 5.02
C GLY A 29 17.98 -4.06 6.47
N SER A 30 19.26 -4.38 6.71
CA SER A 30 20.04 -3.80 7.81
C SER A 30 20.84 -2.59 7.29
N PRO A 31 20.90 -1.46 8.02
CA PRO A 31 20.15 -1.17 9.23
C PRO A 31 18.67 -0.83 8.93
N ALA A 32 17.85 -0.85 9.98
CA ALA A 32 16.38 -0.69 9.96
C ALA A 32 15.88 0.33 8.94
N ARG A 33 14.75 0.02 8.28
CA ARG A 33 14.11 0.90 7.29
C ARG A 33 14.09 2.36 7.79
N PRO A 34 14.52 3.34 6.97
CA PRO A 34 14.41 4.75 7.32
C PRO A 34 13.01 5.09 7.83
N ALA A 35 12.92 5.91 8.88
CA ALA A 35 11.64 6.21 9.55
C ALA A 35 10.60 6.83 8.59
N GLU A 36 11.06 7.71 7.68
CA GLU A 36 10.22 8.31 6.65
C GLU A 36 9.64 7.27 5.69
N GLU A 37 10.48 6.34 5.22
CA GLU A 37 10.04 5.27 4.34
C GLU A 37 9.04 4.36 5.07
N GLN A 38 9.29 4.02 6.33
CA GLN A 38 8.35 3.23 7.14
C GLN A 38 6.98 3.91 7.27
N GLU A 39 6.96 5.24 7.46
CA GLU A 39 5.71 5.98 7.54
C GLU A 39 4.99 6.02 6.19
N ASN A 40 5.71 6.22 5.09
CA ASN A 40 5.14 6.18 3.74
C ASN A 40 4.46 4.83 3.45
N TYR A 41 5.07 3.71 3.83
CA TYR A 41 4.44 2.39 3.70
C TYR A 41 3.17 2.24 4.57
N ARG A 42 3.16 2.79 5.79
CA ARG A 42 1.95 2.77 6.65
C ARG A 42 0.82 3.58 6.03
N GLN A 43 1.11 4.77 5.51
CA GLN A 43 0.11 5.60 4.84
C GLN A 43 -0.43 4.93 3.58
N MET A 44 0.46 4.32 2.78
CA MET A 44 0.07 3.52 1.61
C MET A 44 -0.83 2.34 2.00
N LYS A 45 -0.51 1.63 3.08
CA LYS A 45 -1.35 0.54 3.60
C LYS A 45 -2.75 1.03 3.95
N LEU A 46 -2.88 2.15 4.66
CA LEU A 46 -4.17 2.72 5.03
C LEU A 46 -4.99 3.13 3.81
N PHE A 47 -4.36 3.79 2.84
CA PHE A 47 -4.99 4.19 1.59
C PHE A 47 -5.49 3.00 0.76
N LEU A 48 -4.66 1.97 0.58
CA LEU A 48 -5.06 0.77 -0.15
C LEU A 48 -6.15 0.00 0.59
N PHE A 49 -6.08 -0.05 1.93
CA PHE A 49 -7.13 -0.65 2.74
C PHE A 49 -8.48 0.04 2.57
N SER A 50 -8.53 1.37 2.51
CA SER A 50 -9.80 2.08 2.31
C SER A 50 -10.43 1.75 0.95
N ILE A 51 -9.62 1.64 -0.10
CA ILE A 51 -10.10 1.24 -1.44
C ILE A 51 -10.62 -0.20 -1.42
N VAL A 52 -9.92 -1.13 -0.77
CA VAL A 52 -10.37 -2.53 -0.66
C VAL A 52 -11.68 -2.62 0.11
N CYS A 53 -11.85 -1.84 1.19
CA CYS A 53 -13.11 -1.76 1.93
C CYS A 53 -14.25 -1.27 1.04
N GLU A 54 -14.07 -0.15 0.35
CA GLU A 54 -15.06 0.42 -0.57
C GLU A 54 -15.45 -0.57 -1.67
N ALA A 55 -14.47 -1.18 -2.33
CA ALA A 55 -14.71 -2.18 -3.35
C ALA A 55 -15.43 -3.44 -2.84
N ASN A 56 -15.36 -3.76 -1.55
CA ASN A 56 -16.09 -4.87 -0.95
C ASN A 56 -17.52 -4.49 -0.54
N TYR A 57 -17.81 -3.21 -0.32
CA TYR A 57 -19.17 -2.72 -0.05
C TYR A 57 -19.99 -2.53 -1.33
N ASP A 58 -19.32 -2.21 -2.45
CA ASP A 58 -19.95 -1.98 -3.75
C ASP A 58 -20.23 -3.28 -4.57
N LEU A 59 -19.75 -4.43 -4.08
CA LEU A 59 -20.00 -5.77 -4.63
C LEU A 59 -21.17 -6.47 -3.91
#